data_AF-A0A512AY78-F1
#
_entry.id   AF-A0A512AY78-F1
#
_cell.length_a   1.000
_cell.length_b   1.000
_cell.length_c   1.000
_cell.angle_alpha   90.00
_cell.angle_beta   90.00
_cell.angle_gamma   90.00
#
_symmetry.space_group_name_H-M   'P 1'
#
loop_
_entity.id
_entity.type
_entity.pdbx_description
1 polymer ?
#
loop_
_entity_poly.entity_id
_entity_poly.type
_entity_poly.pdbx_seq_one_letter_code
_entity_poly.pdbx_strand_id
1 'polypeptide(L)' 'MYIIKVKGKAKIPDYIQLRDEHFVLIAYFRADRPLKNIERYGLAGKEEALAEVIQNLEFGKLQKLEI' A
#
# COMPACT_ATOMS: atom_id res chain seq x y z
N MET A 1 -9.13 5.85 -2.98
CA MET A 1 -8.41 5.00 -2.02
C MET A 1 -7.19 5.78 -1.55
N TYR A 2 -6.67 5.50 -0.36
CA TYR A 2 -5.45 6.09 0.15
C TYR A 2 -4.40 5.01 0.44
N ILE A 3 -3.13 5.38 0.35
CA ILE A 3 -1.99 4.51 0.62
C ILE A 3 -1.01 5.19 1.57
N ILE A 4 -0.44 4.42 2.50
CA ILE A 4 0.63 4.88 3.40
C ILE A 4 1.65 3.77 3.62
N LYS A 5 2.93 4.17 3.62
CA LYS A 5 4.06 3.31 3.94
C LYS A 5 4.46 3.53 5.40
N VAL A 6 4.43 2.46 6.19
CA VAL A 6 4.72 2.47 7.63
C VAL A 6 6.08 1.83 7.86
N LYS A 7 6.96 2.57 8.54
CA LYS A 7 8.31 2.12 8.84
C LYS A 7 8.29 1.08 9.95
N GLY A 8 8.87 -0.08 9.70
CA GLY A 8 9.13 -1.09 10.71
C GLY A 8 10.23 -0.66 11.68
N LYS A 9 10.32 -1.34 12.83
CA LYS A 9 11.37 -1.12 13.83
C LYS A 9 12.14 -2.42 14.07
N ALA A 10 13.47 -2.32 14.09
CA ALA A 10 14.38 -3.44 14.35
C ALA A 10 14.10 -4.64 13.42
N LYS A 11 13.54 -5.72 13.95
CA LYS A 11 13.24 -6.95 13.21
C LYS A 11 11.89 -6.93 12.48
N ILE A 12 11.08 -5.89 12.70
CA ILE A 12 9.77 -5.74 12.07
C ILE A 12 9.98 -5.10 10.69
N PRO A 13 9.48 -5.71 9.60
CA PRO A 13 9.61 -5.14 8.25
C PRO A 13 8.72 -3.91 8.07
N ASP A 14 8.92 -3.21 6.96
CA ASP A 14 8.04 -2.13 6.54
C ASP A 14 6.72 -2.67 5.98
N TYR A 15 5.66 -1.89 6.14
CA TYR A 15 4.32 -2.27 5.70
C TYR A 15 3.65 -1.18 4.85
N ILE A 16 2.71 -1.63 4.03
CA ILE A 16 1.81 -0.80 3.25
C ILE A 16 0.40 -0.99 3.81
N GLN A 17 -0.31 0.12 3.98
CA GLN A 17 -1.73 0.14 4.27
C GLN A 17 -2.48 0.75 3.10
N LEU A 18 -3.55 0.09 2.66
CA LEU A 18 -4.58 0.69 1.81
C LEU A 18 -5.79 1.04 2.65
N ARG A 19 -6.34 2.23 2.43
CA ARG A 19 -7.53 2.74 3.10
C ARG A 19 -8.57 3.17 2.09
N ASP A 20 -9.84 2.97 2.42
CA ASP A 20 -10.95 3.48 1.60
C ASP A 20 -11.13 5.00 1.75
N GLU A 21 -12.17 5.56 1.12
CA GLU A 21 -12.49 7.00 1.19
C GLU A 21 -12.86 7.49 2.60
N HIS A 22 -13.28 6.59 3.49
CA HIS A 22 -13.58 6.88 4.89
C HIS A 22 -12.37 6.61 5.81
N PHE A 23 -11.20 6.40 5.22
CA PHE A 23 -9.95 6.06 5.89
C PHE A 23 -9.97 4.72 6.64
N VAL A 24 -10.93 3.84 6.35
CA VAL A 24 -10.99 2.49 6.91
C VAL A 24 -9.89 1.63 6.29
N LEU A 25 -9.15 0.90 7.10
CA LEU A 25 -8.09 -0.01 6.63
C LEU A 25 -8.70 -1.19 5.87
N ILE A 26 -8.37 -1.31 4.58
CA ILE A 26 -8.89 -2.36 3.70
C ILE A 26 -7.83 -3.40 3.31
N ALA A 27 -6.54 -3.03 3.28
CA ALA A 27 -5.45 -3.97 3.05
C ALA A 27 -4.22 -3.62 3.89
N TYR A 28 -3.51 -4.66 4.35
CA TYR A 28 -2.27 -4.53 5.12
C TYR A 28 -1.28 -5.63 4.72
N PHE A 29 -0.14 -5.22 4.18
CA PHE A 29 0.87 -6.17 3.67
C PHE A 29 2.27 -5.59 3.78
N ARG A 30 3.29 -6.44 3.68
CA ARG A 30 4.69 -6.00 3.76
C ARG A 30 5.10 -5.26 2.49
N ALA A 31 5.87 -4.18 2.64
CA ALA A 31 6.35 -3.39 1.51
C ALA A 31 7.32 -4.14 0.59
N ASP A 32 7.97 -5.21 1.09
CA ASP A 32 8.89 -6.05 0.32
C ASP A 32 8.21 -7.24 -0.37
N ARG A 33 6.88 -7.30 -0.36
CA ARG A 33 6.09 -8.38 -0.99
C ARG A 33 4.95 -7.80 -1.82
N PRO A 34 4.60 -8.44 -2.95
CA PRO A 34 3.46 -8.03 -3.73
C PRO A 34 2.15 -8.22 -2.95
N LEU A 35 1.18 -7.33 -3.20
CA LEU A 35 -0.18 -7.47 -2.68
C LEU A 35 -0.84 -8.69 -3.30
N LYS A 36 -1.22 -9.65 -2.46
CA LYS A 36 -1.98 -10.83 -2.88
C LYS A 36 -3.46 -10.47 -3.07
N ASN A 37 -4.10 -11.10 -4.05
CA ASN A 37 -5.52 -10.92 -4.37
C ASN A 37 -5.88 -9.45 -4.62
N ILE A 38 -5.06 -8.75 -5.40
CA ILE A 38 -5.17 -7.31 -5.68
C ILE A 38 -6.51 -6.94 -6.33
N GLU A 39 -7.11 -7.87 -7.06
CA GLU A 39 -8.42 -7.76 -7.69
C GLU A 39 -9.55 -7.52 -6.69
N ARG A 40 -9.43 -7.98 -5.44
CA ARG A 40 -10.43 -7.75 -4.38
C ARG A 40 -10.53 -6.29 -3.95
N TYR A 41 -9.55 -5.48 -4.32
CA TYR A 41 -9.49 -4.06 -4.02
C TYR A 41 -9.76 -3.18 -5.24
N GLY A 42 -10.22 -3.76 -6.36
CA GLY A 42 -10.48 -3.03 -7.60
C GLY A 42 -9.20 -2.59 -8.33
N LEU A 43 -8.07 -3.24 -8.05
CA LEU A 43 -6.74 -2.92 -8.60
C LEU A 43 -6.23 -3.99 -9.58
N ALA A 44 -7.13 -4.77 -10.20
CA ALA A 44 -6.76 -5.79 -11.17
C ALA A 44 -6.01 -5.18 -12.37
N GLY A 45 -4.85 -5.74 -12.71
CA GLY A 45 -4.00 -5.23 -13.80
C GLY A 45 -3.20 -3.97 -13.44
N LYS A 46 -3.17 -3.57 -12.17
CA LYS A 46 -2.44 -2.40 -11.66
C LYS A 46 -1.23 -2.79 -10.79
N GLU A 47 -0.74 -4.03 -10.90
CA GLU A 47 0.32 -4.59 -10.08
C GLU A 47 1.62 -3.79 -10.22
N GLU A 48 2.04 -3.49 -11.45
CA GLU A 48 3.25 -2.73 -11.74
C GLU A 48 3.13 -1.27 -11.27
N ALA A 49 1.99 -0.61 -11.56
CA ALA A 49 1.74 0.76 -11.14
C ALA A 49 1.71 0.89 -9.60
N LEU A 50 1.11 -0.08 -8.90
CA LEU A 50 1.13 -0.11 -7.44
C LEU A 50 2.56 -0.30 -6.90
N ALA A 51 3.37 -1.14 -7.53
CA ALA A 51 4.76 -1.34 -7.14
C ALA A 51 5.59 -0.06 -7.27
N GLU A 52 5.41 0.68 -8.36
CA GLU A 52 6.07 1.98 -8.59
C GLU A 52 5.66 3.02 -7.53
N VAL A 53 4.36 3.10 -7.19
CA VAL A 53 3.88 3.97 -6.11
C VAL A 53 4.51 3.60 -4.78
N ILE A 54 4.62 2.30 -4.46
CA ILE A 54 5.22 1.81 -3.21
C ILE A 54 6.72 2.13 -3.10
N GLN A 55 7.44 2.09 -4.23
CA GLN A 55 8.86 2.41 -4.28
C GLN A 55 9.11 3.90 -3.98
N ASN A 56 8.27 4.77 -4.53
CA ASN A 56 8.40 6.23 -4.39
C ASN A 56 7.72 6.81 -3.13
N LEU A 57 7.04 5.97 -2.35
CA LEU A 57 6.35 6.38 -1.12
C LEU A 57 7.31 6.78 0.00
N GLU A 58 7.09 7.98 0.55
CA GLU A 58 7.67 8.40 1.81
C GLU A 58 7.01 7.72 3.01
N PHE A 59 7.79 7.45 4.06
CA PHE A 59 7.27 6.86 5.29
C PHE A 59 6.40 7.84 6.07
N GLY A 60 5.25 7.36 6.55
CA GLY A 60 4.36 8.13 7.42
C GLY A 60 3.50 9.17 6.71
N LYS A 61 3.65 9.34 5.39
CA LYS A 61 2.80 10.23 4.60
C LYS A 61 1.65 9.46 3.97
N LEU A 62 0.41 9.84 4.32
CA LEU A 62 -0.79 9.35 3.66
C LEU A 62 -0.97 10.11 2.34
N GLN A 63 -1.15 9.38 1.25
CA GLN A 63 -1.45 9.98 -0.06
C GLN A 63 -2.63 9.28 -0.71
N LYS A 64 -3.31 9.99 -1.62
CA LYS A 64 -4.35 9.39 -2.45
C LYS A 64 -3.69 8.45 -3.46
N LEU A 65 -4.28 7.27 -3.67
CA LEU A 65 -3.83 6.30 -4.66
C LEU A 65 -4.51 6.60 -6.00
N GLU A 66 -3.72 7.02 -6.98
CA GLU A 66 -4.18 7.37 -8.34
C GLU A 66 -3.37 6.53 -9.35
N ILE A 67 -3.88 5.35 -9.72
CA ILE A 67 -3.26 4.40 -10.67
C ILE A 67 -4.28 3.71 -11.57
#